data_AF-A0A4Q0S4M6-F1
#
_entry.id   AF-A0A4Q0S4M6-F1
#
_cell.length_a   1.000
_cell.length_b   1.000
_cell.length_c   1.000
_cell.angle_alpha   90.00
_cell.angle_beta   90.00
_cell.angle_gamma   90.00
#
_symmetry.space_group_name_H-M   'P 1'
#
loop_
_entity.id
_entity.type
_entity.pdbx_description
1 polymer ?
#
loop_
_entity_poly.entity_id
_entity_poly.type
_entity_poly.pdbx_seq_one_letter_code
_entity_poly.pdbx_strand_id
1 'polypeptide(L)'
;EPIVAKVVAAIPLARFKQWLTERVDALSPAMTLIVFAVPIIPLFPLKLVGLWLLTHEYWTSAVFTILFAKLVGVGVTAFVFDVTRDKLLEMHWFERIYALVLRIRAKAAALVD
;
A
#
# COMPACT_ATOMS: atom_id res chain seq x y z
N GLU A 1 4.68 -24.26 -7.80
CA GLU A 1 4.76 -22.80 -7.60
C GLU A 1 3.45 -22.31 -6.98
N PRO A 2 3.48 -21.47 -5.93
CA PRO A 2 2.25 -20.95 -5.32
C PRO A 2 1.49 -20.08 -6.34
N ILE A 3 0.16 -20.22 -6.38
CA ILE A 3 -0.73 -19.47 -7.29
C ILE A 3 -0.46 -17.95 -7.25
N VAL A 4 -0.10 -17.45 -6.06
CA VAL A 4 0.28 -16.06 -5.80
C VAL A 4 1.46 -15.61 -6.68
N ALA A 5 2.50 -16.42 -6.86
CA ALA A 5 3.68 -16.04 -7.63
C ALA A 5 3.38 -15.85 -9.12
N LYS A 6 2.47 -16.67 -9.68
CA LYS A 6 2.06 -16.56 -11.09
C LYS A 6 1.21 -15.31 -11.34
N VAL A 7 0.30 -14.99 -10.43
CA VAL A 7 -0.50 -13.75 -10.51
C VAL A 7 0.40 -12.52 -10.38
N VAL A 8 1.37 -12.54 -9.46
CA VAL A 8 2.35 -11.45 -9.29
C VAL A 8 3.23 -11.30 -10.52
N ALA A 9 3.64 -12.40 -11.17
CA ALA A 9 4.46 -12.36 -12.38
C ALA A 9 3.70 -11.87 -13.63
N ALA A 10 2.38 -12.06 -13.67
CA ALA A 10 1.53 -11.59 -14.77
C ALA A 10 1.30 -10.07 -14.74
N ILE A 11 1.38 -9.45 -13.55
CA ILE A 11 1.30 -8.00 -13.40
C ILE A 11 2.72 -7.45 -13.58
N PRO A 12 2.97 -6.44 -14.45
CA PRO A 12 4.31 -5.89 -14.69
C PRO A 12 4.79 -5.01 -13.52
N LEU A 13 4.63 -5.48 -12.29
CA LEU A 13 4.96 -4.78 -11.05
C LEU A 13 6.44 -4.43 -10.98
N ALA A 14 7.34 -5.30 -11.45
CA ALA A 14 8.78 -5.03 -11.44
C ALA A 14 9.14 -3.82 -12.33
N ARG A 15 8.59 -3.76 -13.53
CA ARG A 15 8.83 -2.66 -14.48
C ARG A 15 8.20 -1.36 -13.99
N PHE A 16 6.98 -1.46 -13.45
CA PHE A 16 6.30 -0.32 -12.84
C PHE A 16 7.07 0.18 -11.61
N LYS A 17 7.60 -0.73 -10.78
CA LYS A 17 8.44 -0.41 -9.62
C LYS A 17 9.68 0.37 -10.04
N GLN A 18 10.41 -0.11 -11.05
CA GLN A 18 11.59 0.58 -11.58
C GLN A 18 11.26 1.98 -12.10
N TRP A 19 10.25 2.10 -12.95
CA TRP A 19 9.80 3.40 -13.47
C TRP A 19 9.42 4.38 -12.35
N LEU A 20 8.72 3.89 -11.32
CA LEU A 20 8.28 4.71 -10.20
C LEU A 20 9.45 5.08 -9.27
N THR A 21 10.43 4.19 -9.12
CA THR A 21 11.69 4.45 -8.40
C THR A 21 12.48 5.55 -9.10
N GLU A 22 12.66 5.48 -10.42
CA GLU A 22 13.33 6.53 -11.21
C GLU A 22 12.62 7.90 -11.10
N ARG A 23 11.29 7.90 -11.05
CA ARG A 23 10.51 9.13 -10.84
C ARG A 23 10.65 9.67 -9.42
N VAL A 24 10.67 8.78 -8.44
CA VAL A 24 10.84 9.11 -7.01
C VAL A 24 12.26 9.61 -6.72
N ASP A 25 13.28 9.06 -7.38
CA ASP A 25 14.68 9.48 -7.20
C ASP A 25 14.93 10.93 -7.64
N ALA A 26 14.16 11.42 -8.60
CA ALA A 26 14.17 12.82 -9.02
C ALA A 26 13.44 13.77 -8.06
N LEU A 27 12.74 13.24 -7.05
CA LEU A 27 11.95 14.02 -6.10
C LEU A 27 12.67 14.20 -4.76
N SER A 28 12.40 15.32 -4.09
CA SER A 28 12.87 15.52 -2.71
C SER A 28 12.14 14.59 -1.73
N PRO A 29 12.73 14.25 -0.57
CA PRO A 29 12.11 13.38 0.44
C PRO A 29 10.73 13.84 0.95
N ALA A 30 10.42 15.13 0.83
CA ALA A 30 9.09 15.66 1.17
C ALA A 30 8.06 15.40 0.05
N MET A 31 8.48 15.42 -1.21
CA MET A 31 7.59 15.21 -2.36
C MET A 31 7.19 13.74 -2.51
N THR A 32 8.02 12.79 -2.05
CA THR A 32 7.67 11.37 -1.98
C THR A 32 6.49 11.09 -1.03
N LEU A 33 6.31 11.89 0.03
CA LEU A 33 5.10 11.81 0.87
C LEU A 33 3.83 12.16 0.10
N ILE A 34 3.91 13.09 -0.87
CA ILE A 34 2.77 13.45 -1.73
C ILE A 34 2.46 12.29 -2.69
N VAL A 35 3.49 11.65 -3.26
CA VAL A 35 3.32 10.44 -4.08
C VAL A 35 2.62 9.33 -3.28
N PHE A 36 2.85 9.26 -1.98
CA PHE A 36 2.14 8.36 -1.07
C PHE A 36 0.63 8.62 -0.96
N ALA A 37 0.19 9.87 -1.16
CA ALA A 37 -1.21 10.28 -1.07
C ALA A 37 -1.99 10.07 -2.39
N VAL A 38 -1.33 10.11 -3.54
CA VAL A 38 -1.93 9.86 -4.87
C VAL A 38 -2.80 8.59 -4.92
N PRO A 39 -2.37 7.41 -4.44
CA PRO A 39 -3.20 6.21 -4.45
C PRO A 39 -4.43 6.27 -3.52
N ILE A 40 -4.45 7.19 -2.54
CA ILE A 40 -5.58 7.33 -1.62
C ILE A 40 -6.79 7.95 -2.32
N ILE A 41 -6.55 8.83 -3.31
CA ILE A 41 -7.58 9.54 -4.07
C ILE A 41 -8.56 8.58 -4.74
N PRO A 42 -8.14 7.55 -5.50
CA PRO A 42 -9.06 6.56 -6.08
C PRO A 42 -9.58 5.52 -5.09
N LEU A 43 -8.91 5.28 -3.96
CA LEU A 43 -9.39 4.34 -2.93
C LEU A 43 -10.62 4.88 -2.17
N PHE A 44 -10.75 6.20 -2.04
CA PHE A 44 -11.91 6.83 -1.43
C PHE A 44 -13.23 6.59 -2.19
N PRO A 45 -13.35 6.86 -3.50
CA PRO A 45 -14.57 6.60 -4.25
C PRO A 45 -14.94 5.12 -4.31
N LEU A 46 -13.97 4.21 -4.29
CA LEU A 46 -14.24 2.76 -4.17
C LEU A 46 -15.04 2.40 -2.91
N LYS A 47 -14.77 3.07 -1.79
CA LYS A 47 -15.55 2.89 -0.55
C LYS A 47 -16.97 3.44 -0.70
N LEU A 48 -17.15 4.55 -1.40
CA LEU A 48 -18.46 5.13 -1.68
C LEU A 48 -19.30 4.23 -2.58
N VAL A 49 -18.69 3.59 -3.59
CA VAL A 49 -19.35 2.58 -4.42
C VAL A 49 -19.78 1.38 -3.57
N GLY A 50 -18.90 0.88 -2.69
CA GLY A 50 -19.26 -0.19 -1.76
C GLY A 50 -20.44 0.17 -0.85
N LEU A 51 -20.45 1.40 -0.32
CA LEU A 51 -21.56 1.91 0.49
C LEU A 51 -22.85 2.05 -0.31
N TRP A 52 -22.77 2.57 -1.54
CA TRP A 52 -23.92 2.70 -2.44
C TRP A 52 -24.50 1.34 -2.81
N LEU A 53 -23.66 0.32 -3.03
CA LEU A 53 -24.11 -1.05 -3.27
C LEU A 53 -24.83 -1.64 -2.05
N LEU A 54 -24.35 -1.34 -0.83
CA LEU A 54 -25.03 -1.75 0.40
C LEU A 54 -26.41 -1.11 0.55
N THR A 55 -26.55 0.19 0.27
CA THR A 55 -27.83 0.89 0.38
C THR A 55 -28.87 0.44 -0.65
N HIS A 56 -28.43 -0.18 -1.75
CA HIS A 56 -29.30 -0.74 -2.80
C HIS A 56 -29.46 -2.26 -2.71
N GLU A 57 -29.13 -2.87 -1.57
CA GLU A 57 -29.26 -4.31 -1.30
C GLU A 57 -28.44 -5.23 -2.23
N TYR A 58 -27.42 -4.70 -2.91
CA TYR A 58 -26.46 -5.49 -3.70
C TYR A 58 -25.38 -6.10 -2.79
N TRP A 59 -25.79 -6.94 -1.84
CA TRP A 59 -24.93 -7.48 -0.77
C TRP A 59 -23.68 -8.19 -1.28
N THR A 60 -23.83 -9.11 -2.24
CA THR A 60 -22.70 -9.86 -2.80
C THR A 60 -21.67 -8.93 -3.45
N SER A 61 -22.15 -8.03 -4.32
CA SER A 61 -21.30 -7.04 -5.00
C SER A 61 -20.62 -6.11 -3.99
N ALA A 62 -21.35 -5.63 -2.97
CA ALA A 62 -20.80 -4.80 -1.91
C ALA A 62 -19.67 -5.49 -1.16
N VAL A 63 -19.85 -6.76 -0.76
CA VAL A 63 -18.82 -7.54 -0.07
C VAL A 63 -17.58 -7.68 -0.95
N PHE A 64 -17.74 -8.07 -2.22
CA PHE A 64 -16.61 -8.17 -3.15
C PHE A 64 -15.90 -6.83 -3.35
N THR A 65 -16.64 -5.73 -3.53
CA THR A 65 -16.06 -4.39 -3.69
C THR A 65 -15.28 -3.97 -2.45
N ILE A 66 -15.81 -4.22 -1.24
CA ILE A 66 -15.13 -3.87 0.02
C ILE A 66 -13.86 -4.70 0.20
N LEU A 67 -13.91 -6.02 -0.03
CA LEU A 67 -12.75 -6.89 0.05
C LEU A 67 -11.70 -6.50 -0.98
N PHE A 68 -12.11 -6.25 -2.22
CA PHE A 68 -11.22 -5.79 -3.28
C PHE A 68 -10.56 -4.46 -2.91
N ALA A 69 -11.32 -3.46 -2.47
CA ALA A 69 -10.79 -2.18 -2.04
C ALA A 69 -9.80 -2.32 -0.86
N LYS A 70 -10.05 -3.25 0.07
CA LYS A 70 -9.13 -3.55 1.18
C LYS A 70 -7.82 -4.14 0.69
N LEU A 71 -7.89 -5.15 -0.17
CA LEU A 71 -6.70 -5.82 -0.73
C LEU A 71 -5.88 -4.87 -1.60
N VAL A 72 -6.53 -4.11 -2.47
CA VAL A 72 -5.88 -3.07 -3.27
C VAL A 72 -5.28 -2.00 -2.36
N GLY A 73 -5.99 -1.55 -1.33
CA GLY A 73 -5.46 -0.58 -0.37
C GLY A 73 -4.17 -1.05 0.29
N VAL A 74 -4.16 -2.26 0.85
CA VAL A 74 -2.96 -2.84 1.49
C VAL A 74 -1.85 -3.05 0.47
N GLY A 75 -2.15 -3.60 -0.70
CA GLY A 75 -1.16 -3.88 -1.75
C GLY A 75 -0.51 -2.61 -2.30
N VAL A 76 -1.31 -1.59 -2.59
CA VAL A 76 -0.83 -0.31 -3.11
C VAL A 76 -0.02 0.43 -2.05
N THR A 77 -0.49 0.50 -0.80
CA THR A 77 0.28 1.11 0.29
C THR A 77 1.62 0.39 0.51
N ALA A 78 1.62 -0.94 0.53
CA ALA A 78 2.86 -1.73 0.67
C ALA A 78 3.82 -1.49 -0.50
N PHE A 79 3.31 -1.49 -1.73
CA PHE A 79 4.11 -1.24 -2.93
C PHE A 79 4.73 0.16 -2.95
N VAL A 80 3.92 1.19 -2.68
CA VAL A 80 4.39 2.59 -2.69
C VAL A 80 5.39 2.83 -1.55
N PHE A 81 5.15 2.24 -0.37
CA PHE A 81 6.12 2.27 0.71
C PHE A 81 7.44 1.60 0.30
N ASP A 82 7.40 0.43 -0.31
CA ASP A 82 8.60 -0.30 -0.72
C ASP A 82 9.44 0.47 -1.77
N VAL A 83 8.79 1.26 -2.64
CA VAL A 83 9.48 2.14 -3.60
C VAL A 83 10.05 3.39 -2.94
N THR A 84 9.35 3.97 -1.97
CA THR A 84 9.74 5.25 -1.34
C THR A 84 10.57 5.06 -0.08
N ARG A 85 10.70 3.82 0.43
CA ARG A 85 11.32 3.48 1.72
C ARG A 85 12.69 4.10 1.88
N ASP A 86 13.57 3.92 0.91
CA ASP A 86 14.96 4.37 1.03
C ASP A 86 15.03 5.90 1.17
N LYS A 87 14.25 6.62 0.36
CA LYS A 87 14.09 8.09 0.45
C LYS A 87 13.45 8.55 1.76
N LEU A 88 12.46 7.81 2.25
CA LEU A 88 11.81 8.14 3.52
C LEU A 88 12.77 7.95 4.70
N LEU A 89 13.63 6.94 4.65
CA LEU A 89 14.64 6.67 5.67
C LEU A 89 15.81 7.67 5.68
N GLU A 90 16.05 8.43 4.60
CA GLU A 90 16.97 9.58 4.63
C GLU A 90 16.52 10.65 5.65
N MET A 91 15.23 10.69 6.00
CA MET A 91 14.71 11.57 7.03
C MET A 91 14.86 10.96 8.43
N HIS A 92 15.76 11.51 9.23
CA HIS A 92 16.05 11.07 10.60
C HIS A 92 14.81 10.90 11.51
N TRP A 93 13.78 11.73 11.35
CA TRP A 93 12.55 11.59 12.15
C TRP A 93 11.72 10.37 11.72
N PHE A 94 11.68 10.08 10.41
CA PHE A 94 10.94 8.96 9.84
C PHE A 94 11.64 7.64 10.17
N GLU A 95 12.96 7.60 10.08
CA GLU A 95 13.80 6.47 10.49
C GLU A 95 13.51 6.07 11.96
N ARG A 96 13.45 7.04 12.88
CA ARG A 96 13.14 6.78 14.29
C ARG A 96 11.76 6.16 14.48
N ILE A 97 10.74 6.65 13.76
CA ILE A 97 9.39 6.08 13.80
C ILE A 97 9.39 4.66 13.24
N TYR A 98 10.07 4.44 12.10
CA TYR A 98 10.18 3.13 11.49
C TYR A 98 10.85 2.11 12.42
N ALA A 99 11.95 2.49 13.07
CA ALA A 99 12.63 1.66 14.05
C ALA A 99 11.75 1.35 15.28
N LEU A 100 10.95 2.34 15.75
CA LEU A 100 9.99 2.13 16.83
C LEU A 100 8.91 1.10 16.43
N VAL A 101 8.34 1.22 15.23
CA VAL A 101 7.32 0.29 14.72
C VAL A 101 7.87 -1.12 14.62
N LEU A 102 9.08 -1.30 14.08
CA LEU A 102 9.73 -2.61 14.01
C LEU A 102 9.97 -3.22 15.40
N ARG A 103 10.38 -2.40 16.37
CA ARG A 103 10.56 -2.84 17.76
C ARG A 103 9.25 -3.30 18.40
N ILE A 104 8.16 -2.55 18.19
CA ILE A 104 6.82 -2.93 18.68
C ILE A 104 6.39 -4.25 18.04
N ARG A 105 6.55 -4.39 16.71
CA ARG A 105 6.22 -5.63 15.99
C ARG A 105 7.00 -6.83 16.53
N ALA A 106 8.31 -6.67 16.77
CA ALA A 106 9.15 -7.73 17.32
C ALA A 106 8.69 -8.15 18.73
N LYS A 107 8.34 -7.18 19.59
CA LYS A 107 7.77 -7.45 20.91
C LYS A 107 6.43 -8.18 20.82
N ALA A 108 5.55 -7.76 19.92
CA ALA A 108 4.25 -8.40 19.73
C ALA A 108 4.39 -9.86 19.24
N ALA A 109 5.35 -10.14 18.35
CA ALA A 109 5.63 -11.51 17.91
C ALA A 109 6.08 -12.39 19.09
N ALA A 110 7.01 -11.90 19.91
CA ALA A 110 7.49 -12.60 21.09
C ALA A 110 6.44 -12.81 22.22
N LEU A 111 5.26 -12.19 22.13
CA LEU A 111 4.15 -12.40 23.07
C LEU A 111 3.16 -13.48 22.58
N VAL A 112 3.22 -13.82 21.29
CA VAL A 112 2.34 -14.81 20.65
C VAL A 112 3.04 -16.16 20.49
N ASP A 113 4.38 -16.17 20.48
CA ASP A 113 5.24 -17.36 20.61
C ASP A 113 5.30 -17.87 22.06
#